data_AF-A0A447PNC7-F1
#
_entry.id   AF-A0A447PNC7-F1
#
_cell.length_a   1.000
_cell.length_b   1.000
_cell.length_c   1.000
_cell.angle_alpha   90.00
_cell.angle_beta   90.00
_cell.angle_gamma   90.00
#
_symmetry.space_group_name_H-M   'P 1'
#
loop_
_entity.id
_entity.type
_entity.pdbx_description
1 polymer ?
#
loop_
_entity_poly.entity_id
_entity_poly.type
_entity_poly.pdbx_seq_one_letter_code
_entity_poly.pdbx_strand_id
1 'polypeptide(L)' 'MAELSDQEMLRYNRQIILRGFDFEGQEALKEARVLVVGLADSAARQRSIWPALASGN' A
#
# COMPACT_ATOMS: atom_id res chain seq x y z
N MET A 1 2.78 -7.58 -22.03
CA MET A 1 3.53 -8.50 -21.18
C MET A 1 4.57 -7.65 -20.48
N ALA A 2 4.20 -7.10 -19.33
CA ALA A 2 5.03 -6.21 -18.55
C ALA A 2 6.04 -7.06 -17.78
N GLU A 3 7.25 -7.11 -18.29
CA GLU A 3 8.37 -7.76 -17.60
C GLU A 3 8.80 -6.93 -16.38
N LEU A 4 9.27 -7.60 -15.34
CA LEU A 4 9.84 -6.94 -14.16
C LEU A 4 11.26 -6.46 -14.45
N SER A 5 11.57 -5.23 -14.06
CA SER A 5 12.95 -4.75 -14.02
C SER A 5 13.71 -5.40 -12.85
N ASP A 6 15.04 -5.44 -12.92
CA ASP A 6 15.91 -5.99 -11.88
C ASP A 6 15.62 -5.38 -10.49
N GLN A 7 15.31 -4.09 -10.44
CA GLN A 7 14.96 -3.40 -9.21
C GLN A 7 13.61 -3.89 -8.65
N GLU A 8 12.62 -4.14 -9.51
CA GLU A 8 11.32 -4.68 -9.11
C GLU A 8 11.44 -6.13 -8.64
N MET A 9 12.28 -6.94 -9.30
CA MET A 9 12.56 -8.31 -8.87
C MET A 9 13.13 -8.35 -7.44
N LEU A 10 14.11 -7.49 -7.14
CA LEU A 10 14.67 -7.38 -5.78
C LEU A 10 13.64 -6.86 -4.77
N ARG A 11 12.84 -5.87 -5.15
CA ARG A 11 11.81 -5.26 -4.29
C ARG A 11 10.70 -6.25 -3.92
N TYR A 12 10.25 -7.06 -4.87
CA TYR A 12 9.13 -7.98 -4.71
C TYR A 12 9.53 -9.44 -4.48
N ASN A 13 10.82 -9.71 -4.27
CA ASN A 13 11.36 -11.06 -4.09
C ASN A 13 10.56 -11.91 -3.09
N ARG A 14 10.14 -11.35 -1.95
CA ARG A 14 9.36 -12.09 -0.94
C ARG A 14 7.99 -12.57 -1.42
N GLN A 15 7.40 -11.91 -2.43
CA GLN A 15 6.15 -12.32 -3.05
C GLN A 15 6.43 -13.34 -4.15
N ILE A 16 7.44 -13.08 -4.98
CA ILE A 16 7.84 -13.94 -6.10
C ILE A 16 8.20 -15.35 -5.60
N ILE A 17 8.93 -15.49 -4.49
CA ILE A 17 9.33 -16.83 -3.98
C ILE A 17 8.17 -17.66 -3.40
N LEU A 18 6.97 -17.10 -3.29
CA LEU A 18 5.82 -17.84 -2.75
C LEU A 18 5.37 -18.90 -3.77
N ARG A 19 5.18 -20.13 -3.27
CA ARG A 19 4.69 -21.23 -4.10
C ARG A 19 3.33 -20.87 -4.70
N GLY A 20 3.22 -20.99 -6.02
CA GLY A 20 1.99 -20.70 -6.76
C GLY A 20 1.75 -19.21 -7.07
N PHE A 21 2.68 -18.31 -6.74
CA PHE A 21 2.65 -16.92 -7.19
C PHE A 21 3.71 -16.68 -8.27
N ASP A 22 4.99 -16.87 -7.94
CA ASP A 22 6.12 -16.78 -8.90
C ASP A 22 6.17 -15.46 -9.69
N PHE A 23 6.97 -15.42 -10.76
CA PHE A 23 7.07 -14.28 -11.67
C PHE A 23 5.74 -13.99 -12.39
N GLU A 24 5.04 -15.03 -12.86
CA GLU A 24 3.77 -14.89 -13.59
C GLU A 24 2.71 -14.14 -12.75
N GLY A 25 2.58 -14.47 -11.46
CA GLY A 25 1.65 -13.79 -10.56
C GLY A 25 2.00 -12.32 -10.36
N GLN A 26 3.29 -11.98 -10.29
CA GLN A 26 3.74 -10.61 -10.12
C GLN A 26 3.60 -9.77 -11.41
N GLU A 27 3.86 -10.36 -12.57
CA GLU A 27 3.66 -9.71 -13.87
C GLU A 27 2.17 -9.49 -14.15
N ALA A 28 1.32 -10.46 -13.80
CA ALA A 28 -0.14 -10.31 -13.85
C ALA A 28 -0.62 -9.16 -12.95
N LEU A 29 -0.05 -9.04 -11.74
CA LEU A 29 -0.33 -7.92 -10.84
C LEU A 29 0.14 -6.57 -11.39
N LYS A 30 1.30 -6.54 -12.07
CA LYS A 30 1.85 -5.32 -12.71
C LYS A 30 0.97 -4.83 -13.87
N GLU A 31 0.38 -5.76 -14.62
CA GLU A 31 -0.57 -5.46 -15.70
C GLU A 31 -1.99 -5.15 -15.20
N ALA A 32 -2.32 -5.55 -13.97
CA ALA A 32 -3.65 -5.40 -13.43
C ALA A 32 -4.09 -3.93 -13.32
N ARG A 33 -5.37 -3.68 -13.59
CA ARG A 33 -6.04 -2.39 -13.38
C ARG A 33 -7.14 -2.58 -12.34
N VAL A 34 -7.00 -1.91 -11.20
CA VAL A 34 -7.95 -2.02 -10.08
C VAL A 34 -8.58 -0.66 -9.83
N LEU A 35 -9.92 -0.61 -9.83
CA LEU A 35 -10.70 0.56 -9.41
C LEU A 35 -11.13 0.37 -7.95
N VAL A 36 -10.77 1.30 -7.09
CA VAL A 36 -11.23 1.35 -5.69
C VAL A 36 -12.28 2.46 -5.57
N VAL A 37 -13.50 2.12 -5.17
CA VAL A 37 -14.62 3.08 -5.02
C VAL A 37 -14.98 3.22 -3.54
N GLY A 38 -15.10 4.46 -3.08
CA GLY A 38 -15.45 4.77 -1.69
C GLY A 38 -14.27 4.66 -0.73
N LEU A 39 -13.30 5.58 -0.82
CA LEU A 39 -12.36 5.82 0.27
C LEU A 39 -13.09 6.63 1.37
N ALA A 40 -13.43 5.98 2.48
CA ALA A 40 -13.79 6.70 3.70
C ALA A 40 -12.51 7.07 4.46
N ASP A 41 -12.21 8.36 4.57
CA ASP A 41 -11.10 8.91 5.36
C ASP A 41 -11.41 8.84 6.88
N SER A 42 -11.58 7.65 7.43
CA SER A 42 -11.67 7.51 8.88
C SER A 42 -10.31 7.44 9.57
N ALA A 43 -9.20 7.65 8.84
CA ALA A 43 -7.85 7.51 9.38
C ALA A 43 -7.39 8.73 10.19
N ALA A 44 -8.05 9.90 10.12
CA ALA A 44 -7.69 11.04 10.94
C ALA A 44 -8.91 11.72 11.61
N ARG A 45 -9.48 11.05 12.62
CA ARG A 45 -10.16 11.77 13.70
C ARG A 45 -9.54 11.42 15.04
N GLN A 46 -8.33 11.90 15.28
CA GLN A 46 -7.83 12.07 16.65
C GLN A 46 -8.66 13.18 17.29
N ARG A 47 -9.81 12.85 17.90
CA ARG A 47 -10.52 13.79 18.75
C ARG A 47 -9.69 13.94 20.02
N SER A 48 -8.77 14.91 20.03
CA SER A 48 -8.08 15.30 21.26
C SER A 48 -9.13 15.79 22.26
N ILE A 49 -9.25 15.11 23.39
CA ILE A 49 -10.15 15.44 24.49
C ILE A 49 -9.49 16.34 25.54
N TRP A 50 -8.23 16.73 25.35
CA TRP A 50 -7.55 17.66 26.25
C TRP A 50 -7.94 19.10 25.90
N PRO A 51 -8.50 19.89 26.85
CA PRO A 51 -8.56 21.33 26.68
C PRO A 51 -7.13 21.84 26.61
N ALA A 52 -6.80 22.61 25.58
CA ALA A 52 -5.56 23.37 25.54
C ALA A 52 -5.48 24.16 26.86
N LEU A 53 -4.49 23.84 27.70
CA LEU A 53 -4.25 24.58 28.92
C LEU A 53 -4.13 26.05 28.52
N ALA A 54 -4.97 26.84 29.17
CA ALA A 54 -5.14 28.26 28.96
C ALA A 54 -3.79 28.93 28.68
N SER A 55 -3.73 29.69 27.59
CA SER A 55 -2.78 30.78 27.48
C SER A 55 -2.99 31.69 28.69
N GLY A 56 -2.16 31.52 29.71
CA GLY A 56 -2.08 32.36 30.88
C GLY A 56 -0.66 32.87 30.99
N ASN A 57 -0.47 34.12 30.55
CA ASN A 57 0.69 35.00 30.73
C ASN A 57 2.07 34.49 30.30
#